data_AF-A0AAI9FTB1-F1
#
_entry.id   AF-A0AAI9FTB1-F1
#
_cell.length_a   1.000
_cell.length_b   1.000
_cell.length_c   1.000
_cell.angle_alpha   90.00
_cell.angle_beta   90.00
_cell.angle_gamma   90.00
#
_symmetry.space_group_name_H-M   'P 1'
#
loop_
_entity.id
_entity.type
_entity.pdbx_description
1 polymer ?
#
loop_
_entity_poly.entity_id
_entity_poly.type
_entity_poly.pdbx_seq_one_letter_code
_entity_poly.pdbx_strand_id
1 'polypeptide(L)'
;MSVAGRRTLFLSSASALAWLFLLALWGAVTFNRNTDNSLGIYELSTVPGVEALFWVCFFGQPMLTVVMFIRMALRHRSAFCEIPLAIAVWGLFLYNLSFFRS
;
A
#
# COMPACT_ATOMS: atom_id res chain seq x y z
N MET A 1 -11.23 -0.18 -29.28
CA MET A 1 -10.16 -0.19 -28.24
C MET A 1 -9.44 -1.53 -28.30
N SER A 2 -8.12 -1.55 -28.53
CA SER A 2 -7.37 -2.81 -28.70
C SER A 2 -7.30 -3.61 -27.38
N VAL A 3 -7.14 -4.94 -27.48
CA VAL A 3 -6.97 -5.84 -26.32
C VAL A 3 -5.81 -5.38 -25.42
N ALA A 4 -4.73 -4.88 -26.02
CA ALA A 4 -3.59 -4.33 -25.30
C ALA A 4 -3.96 -3.07 -24.49
N GLY A 5 -4.69 -2.13 -25.10
CA GLY A 5 -5.14 -0.91 -24.41
C GLY A 5 -6.08 -1.19 -23.23
N ARG A 6 -6.92 -2.24 -23.34
CA ARG A 6 -7.83 -2.65 -22.27
C ARG A 6 -7.09 -3.24 -21.07
N ARG A 7 -6.08 -4.09 -21.32
CA ARG A 7 -5.24 -4.71 -20.26
C ARG A 7 -4.45 -3.67 -19.47
N THR A 8 -3.86 -2.69 -20.16
CA THR A 8 -3.13 -1.60 -19.52
C THR A 8 -3.99 -0.78 -18.57
N LEU A 9 -5.24 -0.52 -18.96
CA LEU A 9 -6.18 0.25 -18.15
C LEU A 9 -6.61 -0.53 -16.90
N PHE A 10 -6.93 -1.83 -17.04
CA PHE A 10 -7.22 -2.69 -15.89
C PHE A 10 -6.05 -2.79 -14.92
N LEU A 11 -4.82 -2.95 -15.42
CA LEU A 11 -3.63 -3.04 -14.58
C LEU A 11 -3.38 -1.73 -13.82
N SER A 12 -3.62 -0.57 -14.47
CA SER A 12 -3.49 0.74 -13.85
C SER A 12 -4.54 0.95 -12.76
N SER A 13 -5.80 0.57 -13.00
CA SER A 13 -6.86 0.67 -12.01
C SER A 13 -6.62 -0.26 -10.82
N ALA A 14 -6.18 -1.50 -11.07
CA ALA A 14 -5.86 -2.44 -9.99
C ALA A 14 -4.70 -1.95 -9.12
N SER A 15 -3.64 -1.40 -9.73
CA SER A 15 -2.51 -0.81 -9.01
C SER A 15 -2.94 0.38 -8.15
N ALA A 16 -3.72 1.30 -8.71
CA ALA A 16 -4.23 2.45 -7.98
C ALA A 16 -5.13 2.03 -6.80
N LEU A 17 -6.00 1.04 -6.99
CA LEU A 17 -6.84 0.49 -5.92
C LEU A 17 -6.00 -0.17 -4.83
N ALA A 18 -4.94 -0.90 -5.19
CA ALA A 18 -4.02 -1.49 -4.21
C ALA A 18 -3.33 -0.42 -3.37
N TRP A 19 -2.88 0.67 -4.00
CA TRP A 19 -2.30 1.81 -3.28
C TRP A 19 -3.30 2.49 -2.35
N LEU A 20 -4.54 2.72 -2.80
CA LEU A 20 -5.61 3.31 -1.97
C LEU A 20 -5.96 2.41 -0.80
N PHE A 21 -6.02 1.09 -1.03
CA PHE A 21 -6.25 0.12 0.02
C PHE A 21 -5.13 0.17 1.08
N LEU A 22 -3.87 0.18 0.66
CA LEU A 22 -2.73 0.32 1.57
C LEU A 22 -2.75 1.66 2.32
N LEU A 23 -3.13 2.75 1.65
CA LEU A 23 -3.28 4.07 2.29
C LEU A 23 -4.34 4.01 3.40
N ALA A 24 -5.50 3.44 3.10
CA ALA A 24 -6.58 3.29 4.07
C ALA A 24 -6.18 2.38 5.23
N LEU A 25 -5.51 1.26 4.95
CA LEU A 25 -5.04 0.32 5.95
C LEU A 25 -4.05 0.99 6.92
N TRP A 26 -2.95 1.57 6.41
CA TRP A 26 -1.96 2.21 7.27
C TRP A 26 -2.50 3.49 7.93
N GLY A 27 -3.38 4.21 7.25
CA GLY A 27 -4.09 5.35 7.81
C GLY A 27 -4.97 4.95 9.00
N ALA A 28 -5.70 3.84 8.90
CA ALA A 28 -6.51 3.30 9.98
C ALA A 28 -5.64 2.86 11.17
N VAL A 29 -4.49 2.22 10.92
CA VAL A 29 -3.55 1.86 11.99
C VAL A 29 -2.98 3.10 12.67
N THR A 30 -2.54 4.11 11.90
CA THR A 30 -2.08 5.40 12.45
C THR A 30 -3.18 6.09 13.27
N PHE A 31 -4.42 6.09 12.77
CA PHE A 31 -5.55 6.74 13.44
C PHE A 31 -5.90 6.03 14.75
N ASN A 32 -5.99 4.70 14.75
CA ASN A 32 -6.26 3.91 15.96
C ASN A 32 -5.18 4.14 17.02
N ARG A 33 -3.92 4.24 16.59
CA ARG A 33 -2.80 4.57 17.49
C ARG A 33 -2.98 5.93 18.16
N ASN A 34 -3.45 6.94 17.43
CA ASN A 34 -3.59 8.30 17.93
C ASN A 34 -4.88 8.56 18.74
N THR A 35 -5.78 7.59 18.83
CA THR A 35 -7.09 7.71 19.49
C THR A 35 -7.24 6.83 20.72
N ASP A 36 -6.12 6.50 21.37
CA ASP A 36 -6.02 5.67 22.59
C ASP A 36 -6.57 4.23 22.47
N ASN A 37 -6.90 3.77 21.25
CA ASN A 37 -7.51 2.47 20.98
C ASN A 37 -6.52 1.30 20.81
N SER A 38 -5.26 1.46 21.24
CA SER A 38 -4.18 0.44 21.36
C SER A 38 -3.79 -0.41 20.13
N LEU A 39 -4.58 -0.47 19.05
CA LEU A 39 -4.31 -1.31 17.88
C LEU A 39 -3.18 -0.74 17.02
N GLY A 40 -1.94 -1.04 17.41
CA GLY A 40 -0.73 -0.78 16.66
C GLY A 40 -0.42 -1.85 15.62
N ILE A 41 0.58 -1.58 14.76
CA ILE A 41 1.07 -2.55 13.76
C ILE A 41 1.42 -3.92 14.40
N TYR A 42 1.96 -3.93 15.61
CA TYR A 42 2.36 -5.16 16.31
C TYR A 42 1.16 -6.05 16.67
N GLU A 43 0.11 -5.45 17.21
CA GLU A 43 -1.14 -6.18 17.49
C GLU A 43 -1.73 -6.72 16.19
N LEU A 44 -1.73 -5.92 15.11
CA LEU A 44 -2.19 -6.37 13.80
C LEU A 44 -1.42 -7.59 13.26
N SER A 45 -0.11 -7.67 13.56
CA SER A 45 0.77 -8.76 13.13
C SER A 45 0.60 -10.05 13.95
N THR A 46 -0.08 -10.00 15.08
CA THR A 46 -0.23 -11.12 16.02
C THR A 46 -1.68 -11.58 16.18
N VAL A 47 -2.66 -10.81 15.70
CA VAL A 47 -4.08 -11.18 15.73
C VAL A 47 -4.37 -12.33 14.74
N PRO A 48 -4.87 -13.48 15.23
CA PRO A 48 -5.22 -14.62 14.38
C PRO A 48 -6.25 -14.23 13.32
N GLY A 49 -5.98 -14.60 12.07
CA GLY A 49 -6.84 -14.27 10.91
C GLY A 49 -6.55 -12.91 10.27
N VAL A 50 -5.90 -11.98 10.99
CA VAL A 50 -5.47 -10.67 10.45
C VAL A 50 -3.98 -10.70 10.08
N GLU A 51 -3.18 -11.51 10.78
CA GLU A 51 -1.74 -11.70 10.52
C GLU A 51 -1.41 -11.97 9.04
N ALA A 52 -2.17 -12.86 8.38
CA ALA A 52 -1.93 -13.18 6.98
C ALA A 52 -2.11 -11.95 6.07
N LEU A 53 -3.15 -11.14 6.32
CA LEU A 53 -3.38 -9.90 5.61
C LEU A 53 -2.26 -8.87 5.88
N PHE A 54 -1.79 -8.80 7.12
CA PHE A 54 -0.65 -7.96 7.50
C PHE A 54 0.60 -8.33 6.69
N TRP A 55 1.01 -9.59 6.67
CA TRP A 55 2.19 -10.03 5.92
C TRP A 55 2.04 -9.85 4.41
N VAL A 56 0.85 -10.12 3.87
CA VAL A 56 0.55 -9.87 2.45
C VAL A 56 0.70 -8.38 2.12
N CYS A 57 0.23 -7.48 2.98
CA CYS A 57 0.37 -6.03 2.76
C CYS A 57 1.82 -5.57 2.96
N PHE A 58 2.50 -6.10 3.97
CA PHE A 58 3.89 -5.79 4.31
C PHE A 58 4.84 -6.12 3.16
N PHE A 59 4.75 -7.32 2.59
CA PHE A 59 5.56 -7.73 1.44
C PHE A 59 4.97 -7.26 0.10
N GLY A 60 3.65 -7.06 0.04
CA GLY A 60 2.94 -6.58 -1.14
C GLY A 60 3.28 -5.13 -1.50
N GLN A 61 3.51 -4.26 -0.51
CA GLN A 61 3.86 -2.85 -0.75
C GLN A 61 5.20 -2.68 -1.52
N PRO A 62 6.31 -3.34 -1.14
CA PRO A 62 7.53 -3.38 -1.95
C PRO A 62 7.28 -3.90 -3.36
N MET A 63 6.53 -5.00 -3.51
CA MET A 63 6.24 -5.59 -4.82
C MET A 63 5.40 -4.63 -5.69
N LEU A 64 4.41 -3.97 -5.12
CA LEU A 64 3.59 -2.96 -5.80
C LEU A 64 4.45 -1.76 -6.25
N THR A 65 5.43 -1.37 -5.43
CA THR A 65 6.41 -0.33 -5.77
C THR A 65 7.25 -0.73 -6.98
N VAL A 66 7.74 -1.97 -7.05
CA VAL A 66 8.48 -2.51 -8.20
C VAL A 66 7.61 -2.49 -9.46
N VAL A 67 6.35 -2.95 -9.37
CA VAL A 67 5.39 -2.95 -10.49
C VAL A 67 5.15 -1.52 -10.99
N MET A 68 5.00 -0.56 -10.08
CA MET A 68 4.84 0.86 -10.41
C MET A 68 6.07 1.39 -11.18
N PHE A 69 7.29 1.12 -10.71
CA PHE A 69 8.51 1.54 -11.38
C PHE A 69 8.69 0.91 -12.76
N ILE A 70 8.40 -0.39 -12.92
CA ILE A 70 8.42 -1.05 -14.23
C ILE A 70 7.44 -0.35 -15.19
N ARG A 71 6.24 -0.01 -14.73
CA ARG A 71 5.25 0.69 -15.56
C ARG A 71 5.69 2.10 -15.94
N MET A 72 6.37 2.81 -15.05
CA MET A 72 6.98 4.11 -15.36
C MET A 72 8.09 3.98 -16.41
N ALA A 73 8.97 2.98 -16.28
CA ALA A 73 10.03 2.70 -17.24
C ALA A 73 9.47 2.40 -18.64
N LEU A 74 8.33 1.73 -18.71
CA LEU A 74 7.59 1.46 -19.95
C LEU A 74 6.77 2.67 -20.46
N ARG A 75 6.99 3.88 -19.92
CA ARG A 75 6.33 5.15 -20.29
C ARG A 75 4.81 5.16 -20.14
N HIS A 76 4.24 4.35 -19.25
CA HIS A 76 2.82 4.48 -18.91
C HIS A 76 2.60 5.78 -18.11
N ARG A 77 2.10 6.83 -18.78
CA ARG A 77 1.86 8.15 -18.15
C ARG A 77 0.99 8.09 -16.89
N SER A 78 0.08 7.11 -16.79
CA SER A 78 -0.78 6.95 -15.61
C SER A 78 -0.03 6.55 -14.34
N ALA A 79 1.15 5.92 -14.46
CA ALA A 79 1.94 5.50 -13.31
C ALA A 79 2.51 6.71 -12.53
N PHE A 80 2.73 7.87 -13.17
CA PHE A 80 3.20 9.07 -12.48
C PHE A 80 2.21 9.59 -11.43
N CYS A 81 0.90 9.40 -11.64
CA CYS A 81 -0.13 9.76 -10.67
C CYS A 81 -0.10 8.87 -9.43
N GLU A 82 0.55 7.69 -9.49
CA GLU A 82 0.71 6.78 -8.37
C GLU A 82 1.86 7.22 -7.43
N ILE A 83 2.77 8.10 -7.88
CA ILE A 83 3.94 8.55 -7.07
C ILE A 83 3.52 9.23 -5.77
N PRO A 84 2.65 10.27 -5.77
CA PRO A 84 2.29 10.94 -4.52
C PRO A 84 1.59 9.99 -3.54
N LEU A 85 0.79 9.06 -4.09
CA LEU A 85 0.07 8.06 -3.31
C LEU A 85 1.04 7.06 -2.68
N ALA A 86 2.02 6.57 -3.45
CA ALA A 86 3.07 5.69 -2.95
C ALA A 86 3.91 6.37 -1.85
N ILE A 87 4.26 7.66 -2.02
CA ILE A 87 4.98 8.43 -0.99
C ILE A 87 4.16 8.50 0.30
N ALA A 88 2.87 8.82 0.22
CA ALA A 88 1.99 8.89 1.41
C ALA A 88 1.88 7.54 2.11
N VAL A 89 1.68 6.46 1.35
CA VAL A 89 1.60 5.08 1.84
C VAL A 89 2.89 4.66 2.54
N TRP A 90 4.04 4.89 1.91
CA TRP A 90 5.35 4.61 2.51
C TRP A 90 5.60 5.46 3.75
N GLY A 91 5.21 6.74 3.74
CA GLY A 91 5.32 7.62 4.89
C GLY A 91 4.55 7.10 6.11
N LEU A 92 3.28 6.73 5.92
CA LEU A 92 2.46 6.13 6.99
C LEU A 92 3.01 4.78 7.44
N PHE A 93 3.44 3.94 6.51
CA PHE A 93 4.01 2.63 6.84
C PHE A 93 5.28 2.75 7.68
N LEU A 94 6.24 3.59 7.25
CA LEU A 94 7.49 3.83 7.98
C LEU A 94 7.23 4.52 9.33
N TYR A 95 6.27 5.44 9.39
CA TYR A 95 5.83 6.04 10.64
C TYR A 95 5.35 4.96 11.62
N ASN A 96 4.44 4.08 11.19
CA ASN A 96 3.96 3.00 12.06
C ASN A 96 5.07 2.01 12.44
N LEU A 97 6.00 1.70 11.52
CA LEU A 97 7.15 0.83 11.80
C LEU A 97 8.12 1.42 12.82
N SER A 98 8.24 2.75 12.90
CA SER A 98 9.12 3.40 13.88
C SER A 98 8.74 3.04 15.32
N PHE A 99 7.50 2.60 15.53
CA PHE A 99 6.98 2.17 16.82
C PHE A 99 6.95 0.66 17.04
N PHE A 100 7.49 -0.15 16.12
CA PHE A 100 7.63 -1.60 16.31
C PHE A 100 8.62 -1.94 17.44
N ARG A 101 9.27 -0.92 18.04
CA ARG A 101 10.42 -1.06 18.94
C ARG A 101 10.23 -0.41 20.32
N SER A 102 9.04 0.07 20.67
CA SER A 102 8.76 0.62 22.01
C SER A 102 8.01 -0.40 22.87
#